data_AF-A0A2N3PWL1-F1
#
_entry.id   AF-A0A2N3PWL1-F1
#
_cell.length_a   1.000
_cell.length_b   1.000
_cell.length_c   1.000
_cell.angle_alpha   90.00
_cell.angle_beta   90.00
_cell.angle_gamma   90.00
#
_symmetry.space_group_name_H-M   'P 1'
#
loop_
_entity.id
_entity.type
_entity.pdbx_description
1 polymer ?
#
loop_
_entity_poly.entity_id
_entity_poly.type
_entity_poly.pdbx_seq_one_letter_code
_entity_poly.pdbx_strand_id
1 'polypeptide(L)'
;MSNRRSDDSRDHDLAMPGRRKILAAGASLIGATLLTGGSVGAQAQQPVGNGSSSSPAVFASIGRRGLGSLEVSAIGLGCMSMKSGNYNPPKDTGEMIRLIHAAVDRGVTYFDTAEAYGPFIDEELVGEALSPIRDKVVIGTKFGFDIDSVTGRRSGGVNSRPEHIRAVAEASLKRLRTDVIDLFYQHRVDPSVPIEDVPGYTDYRLTNPRFTAENIKANMPLVVLLREWAQRKDATPAQIALAWLLAQKPWIVPIPGTTNLQHLDEDLGAVQVSFSAAELQAFNAEASKIVVHGERLRPGLLMLSDVEAPPKR
;
A
#
# COMPACT_ATOMS: atom_id res chain seq x y z
N MET A 1 -11.78 -56.60 47.67
CA MET A 1 -10.81 -55.49 47.79
C MET A 1 -10.34 -55.12 46.39
N SER A 2 -10.54 -53.85 46.01
CA SER A 2 -10.01 -53.08 44.84
C SER A 2 -9.97 -53.77 43.46
N ASN A 3 -10.87 -53.54 42.51
CA ASN A 3 -11.20 -52.31 41.76
C ASN A 3 -10.01 -51.71 40.96
N ARG A 4 -10.04 -51.85 39.62
CA ARG A 4 -9.71 -50.79 38.63
C ARG A 4 -10.09 -51.22 37.19
N ARG A 5 -11.18 -50.61 36.70
CA ARG A 5 -11.40 -50.13 35.32
C ARG A 5 -10.30 -49.09 34.99
N SER A 6 -9.99 -48.59 33.79
CA SER A 6 -10.40 -48.71 32.38
C SER A 6 -9.47 -47.74 31.62
N ASP A 7 -9.16 -48.08 30.37
CA ASP A 7 -9.05 -47.20 29.19
C ASP A 7 -8.09 -45.99 29.09
N ASP A 8 -7.54 -45.92 27.88
CA ASP A 8 -7.17 -44.78 27.03
C ASP A 8 -5.93 -43.87 27.24
N SER A 9 -5.26 -43.70 26.09
CA SER A 9 -4.37 -42.64 25.57
C SER A 9 -3.61 -41.68 26.52
N ARG A 10 -2.27 -41.68 26.39
CA ARG A 10 -1.45 -40.48 26.03
C ARG A 10 0.07 -40.72 26.14
N ASP A 11 0.76 -40.06 25.21
CA ASP A 11 2.11 -39.46 25.25
C ASP A 11 3.33 -40.31 25.66
N HIS A 12 4.21 -40.52 24.67
CA HIS A 12 5.65 -40.57 24.92
C HIS A 12 6.41 -39.66 23.95
N ASP A 13 7.14 -38.74 24.56
CA ASP A 13 8.20 -37.87 24.04
C ASP A 13 9.06 -38.47 22.93
N LEU A 14 9.23 -37.70 21.85
CA LEU A 14 10.50 -37.66 21.11
C LEU A 14 10.90 -36.21 20.82
N ALA A 15 12.06 -35.88 21.39
CA ALA A 15 12.67 -34.57 21.45
C ALA A 15 13.13 -34.03 20.08
N MET A 16 12.95 -32.72 19.90
CA MET A 16 13.51 -31.93 18.81
C MET A 16 15.01 -31.64 19.06
N PRO A 17 15.93 -31.93 18.12
CA PRO A 17 17.32 -31.52 18.27
C PRO A 17 17.51 -30.04 17.91
N GLY A 18 18.06 -29.29 18.88
CA GLY A 18 18.47 -27.90 18.72
C GLY A 18 19.73 -27.74 17.86
N ARG A 19 19.83 -26.60 17.17
CA ARG A 19 21.08 -26.09 16.59
C ARG A 19 21.41 -24.75 17.22
N ARG A 20 22.44 -24.76 18.08
CA ARG A 20 23.11 -23.58 18.62
C ARG A 20 24.41 -23.34 17.83
N LYS A 21 24.66 -22.05 17.55
CA LYS A 21 25.94 -21.36 17.33
C LYS A 21 26.60 -21.61 15.96
N ILE A 22 27.11 -20.59 15.27
CA ILE A 22 28.36 -19.88 15.60
C ILE A 22 28.27 -18.38 15.25
N LEU A 23 28.60 -17.56 16.25
CA LEU A 23 29.13 -16.18 16.13
C LEU A 23 30.64 -16.27 15.93
N ALA A 24 31.22 -15.47 15.04
CA ALA A 24 32.61 -15.06 15.13
C ALA A 24 32.80 -13.67 14.49
N ALA A 25 33.15 -12.71 15.33
CA ALA A 25 33.66 -11.40 14.98
C ALA A 25 35.17 -11.36 15.33
N GLY A 26 35.96 -10.57 14.59
CA GLY A 26 37.11 -9.85 15.18
C GLY A 26 38.49 -10.02 14.54
N ALA A 27 38.96 -8.89 13.97
CA ALA A 27 40.28 -8.26 14.13
C ALA A 27 41.52 -8.66 13.27
N SER A 28 41.91 -7.68 12.41
CA SER A 28 43.21 -6.99 12.29
C SER A 28 44.54 -7.76 12.14
N LEU A 29 45.35 -7.41 11.12
CA LEU A 29 46.67 -6.74 11.25
C LEU A 29 47.40 -6.47 9.88
N ILE A 30 47.86 -5.22 9.72
CA ILE A 30 49.13 -4.68 9.17
C ILE A 30 49.70 -5.15 7.81
N GLY A 31 49.93 -4.17 6.93
CA GLY A 31 50.95 -4.20 5.88
C GLY A 31 51.32 -2.79 5.42
N ALA A 32 52.44 -2.26 5.93
CA ALA A 32 53.02 -0.97 5.54
C ALA A 32 54.05 -1.14 4.42
N THR A 33 54.09 -0.22 3.45
CA THR A 33 55.30 0.05 2.65
C THR A 33 55.35 1.54 2.29
N LEU A 34 56.53 2.12 2.48
CA LEU A 34 56.95 3.53 2.43
C LEU A 34 57.83 3.73 1.18
N LEU A 35 57.59 4.71 0.29
CA LEU A 35 58.41 5.92 -0.02
C LEU A 35 58.27 6.16 -1.56
N THR A 36 57.91 7.33 -2.09
CA THR A 36 58.69 8.58 -2.29
C THR A 36 57.71 9.57 -2.97
N GLY A 37 57.59 10.83 -2.54
CA GLY A 37 58.40 11.96 -3.03
C GLY A 37 57.78 12.63 -4.27
N GLY A 38 57.12 13.79 -4.11
CA GLY A 38 56.65 14.61 -5.24
C GLY A 38 55.56 15.61 -4.88
N SER A 39 55.98 16.83 -4.52
CA SER A 39 55.12 17.99 -4.34
C SER A 39 54.58 18.52 -5.68
N VAL A 40 53.26 18.42 -5.90
CA VAL A 40 52.55 19.18 -6.93
C VAL A 40 51.24 19.68 -6.31
N GLY A 41 51.06 20.99 -6.32
CA GLY A 41 49.85 21.64 -5.84
C GLY A 41 48.63 21.18 -6.61
N ALA A 42 47.64 20.64 -5.90
CA ALA A 42 46.32 20.33 -6.43
C ALA A 42 45.31 21.27 -5.79
N GLN A 43 44.75 22.15 -6.61
CA GLN A 43 43.56 22.93 -6.33
C GLN A 43 42.46 22.00 -5.82
N ALA A 44 41.89 22.33 -4.66
CA ALA A 44 40.70 21.68 -4.15
C ALA A 44 39.53 21.94 -5.10
N GLN A 45 39.19 20.95 -5.93
CA GLN A 45 37.92 20.88 -6.63
C GLN A 45 36.82 20.67 -5.59
N GLN A 46 35.91 21.65 -5.54
CA GLN A 46 34.65 21.57 -4.81
C GLN A 46 33.87 20.33 -5.28
N PRO A 47 33.26 19.55 -4.38
CA PRO A 47 32.38 18.46 -4.77
C PRO A 47 31.15 19.02 -5.49
N VAL A 48 30.86 18.47 -6.68
CA VAL A 48 29.64 18.71 -7.44
C VAL A 48 28.45 18.37 -6.55
N GLY A 49 27.67 19.38 -6.18
CA GLY A 49 26.52 19.26 -5.31
C GLY A 49 25.44 18.36 -5.89
N ASN A 50 25.04 17.37 -5.09
CA ASN A 50 23.85 16.55 -5.26
C ASN A 50 22.60 17.41 -5.49
N GLY A 51 21.73 16.89 -6.37
CA GLY A 51 20.28 16.83 -6.15
C GLY A 51 19.58 18.16 -5.91
N SER A 52 18.94 18.67 -6.96
CA SER A 52 17.93 19.72 -6.94
C SER A 52 17.08 19.71 -5.67
N SER A 53 17.26 20.73 -4.84
CA SER A 53 16.24 21.14 -3.88
C SER A 53 15.00 21.54 -4.68
N SER A 54 14.01 20.66 -4.75
CA SER A 54 12.73 20.96 -5.36
C SER A 54 12.07 22.08 -4.56
N SER A 55 12.05 23.26 -5.16
CA SER A 55 11.38 24.44 -4.63
C SER A 55 9.88 24.18 -4.45
N PRO A 56 9.18 24.79 -3.47
CA PRO A 56 7.74 24.58 -3.24
C PRO A 56 6.83 24.87 -4.43
N ALA A 57 7.34 25.55 -5.46
CA ALA A 57 6.63 25.92 -6.68
C ALA A 57 6.45 24.76 -7.70
N VAL A 58 7.02 23.57 -7.48
CA VAL A 58 7.00 22.45 -8.46
C VAL A 58 5.66 21.70 -8.50
N PHE A 59 4.81 21.78 -7.48
CA PHE A 59 3.48 21.18 -7.52
C PHE A 59 2.46 22.14 -8.13
N ALA A 60 2.65 22.46 -9.42
CA ALA A 60 1.54 22.89 -10.28
C ALA A 60 0.40 21.87 -10.09
N SER A 61 -0.80 22.37 -9.78
CA SER A 61 -1.89 21.64 -9.10
C SER A 61 -1.97 20.16 -9.49
N ILE A 62 -1.97 19.27 -8.50
CA ILE A 62 -2.18 17.80 -8.61
C ILE A 62 -3.41 17.38 -9.44
N GLY A 63 -4.23 18.33 -9.91
CA GLY A 63 -5.44 18.09 -10.67
C GLY A 63 -6.58 17.64 -9.76
N ARG A 64 -7.81 17.82 -10.25
CA ARG A 64 -9.04 17.43 -9.56
C ARG A 64 -9.76 16.35 -10.36
N ARG A 65 -10.38 15.41 -9.67
CA ARG A 65 -11.16 14.31 -10.26
C ARG A 65 -12.46 14.11 -9.50
N GLY A 66 -13.51 13.78 -10.25
CA GLY A 66 -14.80 13.41 -9.67
C GLY A 66 -14.80 11.96 -9.20
N LEU A 67 -15.30 11.72 -7.99
CA LEU A 67 -15.55 10.41 -7.42
C LEU A 67 -16.99 10.36 -6.91
N GLY A 68 -17.92 9.96 -7.79
CA GLY A 68 -19.35 10.13 -7.53
C GLY A 68 -19.71 11.61 -7.42
N SER A 69 -20.29 12.02 -6.30
CA SER A 69 -20.59 13.44 -5.99
C SER A 69 -19.42 14.19 -5.35
N LEU A 70 -18.31 13.50 -5.04
CA LEU A 70 -17.13 14.10 -4.42
C LEU A 70 -16.18 14.63 -5.48
N GLU A 71 -15.45 15.68 -5.14
CA GLU A 71 -14.29 16.14 -5.90
C GLU A 71 -13.02 15.96 -5.06
N VAL A 72 -12.03 15.28 -5.60
CA VAL A 72 -10.78 14.92 -4.92
C VAL A 72 -9.56 15.24 -5.78
N SER A 73 -8.36 15.15 -5.20
CA SER A 73 -7.11 15.25 -5.93
C SER A 73 -6.97 14.10 -6.92
N ALA A 74 -6.26 14.30 -8.05
CA ALA A 74 -6.14 13.25 -9.07
C ALA A 74 -5.48 11.97 -8.54
N ILE A 75 -4.61 12.11 -7.53
CA ILE A 75 -4.01 11.02 -6.77
C ILE A 75 -4.37 11.25 -5.29
N GLY A 76 -4.84 10.19 -4.61
CA GLY A 76 -5.04 10.17 -3.17
C GLY A 76 -3.90 9.45 -2.45
N LEU A 77 -3.97 9.36 -1.12
CA LEU A 77 -2.98 8.66 -0.30
C LEU A 77 -3.60 7.48 0.43
N GLY A 78 -3.06 6.28 0.21
CA GLY A 78 -3.40 5.09 0.99
C GLY A 78 -2.59 5.04 2.29
N CYS A 79 -3.25 5.15 3.44
CA CYS A 79 -2.59 5.23 4.75
C CYS A 79 -2.18 3.87 5.33
N MET A 80 -2.71 2.77 4.80
CA MET A 80 -2.52 1.40 5.29
C MET A 80 -1.09 1.02 5.70
N SER A 81 -0.06 1.46 4.97
CA SER A 81 1.33 1.05 5.23
C SER A 81 1.99 1.76 6.42
N MET A 82 1.35 2.79 6.98
CA MET A 82 1.93 3.68 7.98
C MET A 82 1.99 3.02 9.36
N LYS A 83 0.84 2.54 9.88
CA LYS A 83 0.75 2.00 11.24
C LYS A 83 0.16 0.60 11.35
N SER A 84 -0.39 0.05 10.26
CA SER A 84 -1.09 -1.24 10.33
C SER A 84 -0.22 -2.41 10.82
N GLY A 85 1.09 -2.37 10.60
CA GLY A 85 1.97 -3.51 10.85
C GLY A 85 1.74 -4.70 9.90
N ASN A 86 0.84 -4.57 8.92
CA ASN A 86 0.46 -5.67 8.02
C ASN A 86 1.58 -6.06 7.05
N TYR A 87 2.41 -5.10 6.64
CA TYR A 87 3.45 -5.30 5.62
C TYR A 87 4.86 -5.02 6.12
N ASN A 88 4.98 -3.87 6.77
CA ASN A 88 6.22 -3.37 7.34
C ASN A 88 5.97 -3.12 8.83
N PRO A 89 7.03 -3.15 9.66
CA PRO A 89 6.92 -2.70 11.03
C PRO A 89 6.23 -1.34 11.10
N PRO A 90 5.29 -1.13 12.04
CA PRO A 90 4.62 0.16 12.22
C PRO A 90 5.64 1.29 12.35
N LYS A 91 5.38 2.40 11.67
CA LYS A 91 6.24 3.58 11.73
C LYS A 91 5.94 4.44 12.96
N ASP A 92 6.81 5.42 13.20
CA ASP A 92 6.57 6.42 14.23
C ASP A 92 5.33 7.25 13.88
N THR A 93 4.49 7.51 14.89
CA THR A 93 3.23 8.25 14.69
C THR A 93 3.50 9.69 14.25
N GLY A 94 4.48 10.36 14.87
CA GLY A 94 4.81 11.75 14.53
C GLY A 94 5.37 11.89 13.11
N GLU A 95 6.20 10.93 12.68
CA GLU A 95 6.68 10.86 11.29
C GLU A 95 5.54 10.71 10.28
N MET A 96 4.56 9.84 10.55
CA MET A 96 3.46 9.60 9.62
C MET A 96 2.45 10.76 9.60
N ILE A 97 2.21 11.42 10.73
CA ILE A 97 1.43 12.68 10.76
C ILE A 97 2.09 13.73 9.87
N ARG A 98 3.42 13.91 9.99
CA ARG A 98 4.17 14.85 9.14
C ARG A 98 4.07 14.49 7.66
N LEU A 99 4.08 13.20 7.31
CA LEU A 99 3.91 12.76 5.92
C LEU A 99 2.50 13.05 5.41
N ILE A 100 1.45 12.81 6.21
CA ILE A 100 0.06 13.13 5.86
C ILE A 100 -0.09 14.63 5.63
N HIS A 101 0.43 15.47 6.52
CA HIS A 101 0.43 16.93 6.34
C HIS A 101 1.21 17.35 5.09
N ALA A 102 2.38 16.75 4.85
CA ALA A 102 3.16 17.02 3.65
C ALA A 102 2.41 16.65 2.36
N ALA A 103 1.54 15.63 2.38
CA ALA A 103 0.65 15.30 1.27
C ALA A 103 -0.43 16.36 1.06
N VAL A 104 -1.04 16.86 2.14
CA VAL A 104 -2.01 17.97 2.07
C VAL A 104 -1.35 19.24 1.52
N ASP A 105 -0.14 19.56 1.96
CA ASP A 105 0.63 20.71 1.45
C ASP A 105 0.93 20.62 -0.05
N ARG A 106 0.95 19.39 -0.60
CA ARG A 106 1.10 19.11 -2.04
C ARG A 106 -0.23 19.05 -2.80
N GLY A 107 -1.34 19.35 -2.12
CA GLY A 107 -2.69 19.38 -2.69
C GLY A 107 -3.43 18.04 -2.66
N VAL A 108 -2.91 17.01 -1.99
CA VAL A 108 -3.66 15.76 -1.79
C VAL A 108 -4.86 16.05 -0.89
N THR A 109 -6.03 15.62 -1.33
CA THR A 109 -7.29 15.83 -0.60
C THR A 109 -8.05 14.54 -0.37
N TYR A 110 -7.60 13.40 -0.88
CA TYR A 110 -8.25 12.11 -0.63
C TYR A 110 -7.33 11.17 0.12
N PHE A 111 -7.78 10.73 1.29
CA PHE A 111 -7.04 9.85 2.20
C PHE A 111 -7.85 8.58 2.46
N ASP A 112 -7.22 7.43 2.25
CA ASP A 112 -7.87 6.13 2.39
C ASP A 112 -7.29 5.33 3.56
N THR A 113 -8.17 4.85 4.45
CA THR A 113 -7.84 3.98 5.59
C THR A 113 -8.91 2.90 5.78
N ALA A 114 -8.88 2.13 6.87
CA ALA A 114 -9.88 1.12 7.20
C ALA A 114 -9.82 0.73 8.68
N GLU A 115 -10.95 0.32 9.27
CA GLU A 115 -11.01 -0.28 10.61
C GLU A 115 -10.04 -1.47 10.78
N ALA A 116 -9.74 -2.14 9.67
CA ALA A 116 -9.00 -3.39 9.61
C ALA A 116 -7.47 -3.20 9.71
N TYR A 117 -6.96 -1.98 9.53
CA TYR A 117 -5.52 -1.72 9.41
C TYR A 117 -4.87 -1.61 10.78
N GLY A 118 -4.15 -2.66 11.18
CA GLY A 118 -3.59 -2.84 12.52
C GLY A 118 -4.66 -2.56 13.56
N PRO A 119 -5.71 -3.40 13.65
CA PRO A 119 -7.09 -2.94 13.74
C PRO A 119 -7.26 -1.69 14.58
N PHE A 120 -7.93 -0.70 13.99
CA PHE A 120 -8.25 0.60 14.58
C PHE A 120 -7.10 1.62 14.63
N ILE A 121 -5.83 1.17 14.68
CA ILE A 121 -4.67 2.07 14.87
C ILE A 121 -4.48 3.01 13.68
N ASP A 122 -4.71 2.56 12.45
CA ASP A 122 -4.51 3.41 11.26
C ASP A 122 -5.57 4.53 11.19
N GLU A 123 -6.83 4.26 11.56
CA GLU A 123 -7.87 5.29 11.66
C GLU A 123 -7.57 6.31 12.77
N GLU A 124 -7.01 5.86 13.90
CA GLU A 124 -6.57 6.76 14.97
C GLU A 124 -5.45 7.70 14.51
N LEU A 125 -4.46 7.18 13.77
CA LEU A 125 -3.40 7.99 13.15
C LEU A 125 -3.99 9.01 12.17
N VAL A 126 -4.84 8.57 11.25
CA VAL A 126 -5.42 9.42 10.21
C VAL A 126 -6.31 10.50 10.84
N GLY A 127 -7.10 10.13 11.86
CA GLY A 127 -7.92 11.07 12.60
C GLY A 127 -7.11 12.13 13.35
N GLU A 128 -6.02 11.70 14.01
CA GLU A 128 -5.08 12.63 14.64
C GLU A 128 -4.46 13.60 13.63
N ALA A 129 -4.03 13.10 12.48
CA ALA A 129 -3.39 13.92 11.45
C ALA A 129 -4.38 14.90 10.79
N LEU A 130 -5.59 14.46 10.45
CA LEU A 130 -6.51 15.21 9.60
C LEU A 130 -7.54 16.05 10.36
N SER A 131 -7.83 15.75 11.63
CA SER A 131 -8.82 16.52 12.41
C SER A 131 -8.56 18.04 12.43
N PRO A 132 -7.32 18.57 12.49
CA PRO A 132 -7.08 20.02 12.45
C PRO A 132 -7.37 20.68 11.09
N ILE A 133 -7.54 19.88 10.04
CA ILE A 133 -7.67 20.31 8.63
C ILE A 133 -8.81 19.59 7.91
N ARG A 134 -9.79 19.09 8.68
CA ARG A 134 -10.85 18.18 8.21
C ARG A 134 -11.65 18.73 7.04
N ASP A 135 -11.92 20.03 7.02
CA ASP A 135 -12.72 20.70 5.99
C ASP A 135 -12.04 20.76 4.61
N LYS A 136 -10.75 20.40 4.53
CA LYS A 136 -9.96 20.44 3.29
C LYS A 136 -9.80 19.08 2.63
N VAL A 137 -10.27 18.01 3.27
CA VAL A 137 -9.98 16.64 2.88
C VAL A 137 -11.22 15.78 2.83
N VAL A 138 -11.14 14.72 2.05
CA VAL A 138 -12.08 13.63 1.89
C VAL A 138 -11.43 12.40 2.51
N ILE A 139 -12.13 11.76 3.45
CA ILE A 139 -11.69 10.55 4.12
C ILE A 139 -12.52 9.36 3.64
N GLY A 140 -11.83 8.40 3.02
CA GLY A 140 -12.34 7.07 2.74
C GLY A 140 -12.00 6.12 3.88
N THR A 141 -13.01 5.47 4.46
CA THR A 141 -12.78 4.31 5.35
C THR A 141 -13.71 3.16 5.02
N LYS A 142 -13.40 2.00 5.57
CA LYS A 142 -13.99 0.72 5.17
C LYS A 142 -14.53 -0.06 6.34
N PHE A 143 -15.58 -0.82 6.08
CA PHE A 143 -16.17 -1.76 7.03
C PHE A 143 -16.28 -3.17 6.44
N GLY A 144 -16.66 -4.14 7.26
CA GLY A 144 -17.16 -5.43 6.78
C GLY A 144 -16.29 -6.61 7.19
N PHE A 145 -15.21 -6.38 7.95
CA PHE A 145 -14.52 -7.47 8.61
C PHE A 145 -15.18 -7.77 9.95
N ASP A 146 -15.20 -9.06 10.31
CA ASP A 146 -15.68 -9.47 11.61
C ASP A 146 -14.54 -9.29 12.65
N ILE A 147 -14.49 -8.06 13.17
CA ILE A 147 -13.52 -7.58 14.15
C ILE A 147 -14.30 -7.18 15.41
N ASP A 148 -13.90 -7.72 16.54
CA ASP A 148 -14.42 -7.29 17.83
C ASP A 148 -14.03 -5.83 18.09
N SER A 149 -15.03 -4.96 18.23
CA SER A 149 -14.85 -3.50 18.32
C SER A 149 -14.11 -3.01 19.57
N VAL A 150 -13.99 -3.86 20.59
CA VAL A 150 -13.33 -3.52 21.87
C VAL A 150 -11.90 -4.06 21.89
N THR A 151 -11.72 -5.30 21.46
CA THR A 151 -10.44 -6.02 21.58
C THR A 151 -9.62 -5.99 20.30
N GLY A 152 -10.20 -5.59 19.16
CA GLY A 152 -9.56 -5.65 17.85
C GLY A 152 -9.35 -7.08 17.33
N ARG A 153 -9.86 -8.10 18.03
CA ARG A 153 -9.69 -9.49 17.66
C ARG A 153 -10.49 -9.81 16.41
N ARG A 154 -9.80 -10.33 15.39
CA ARG A 154 -10.42 -10.86 14.16
C ARG A 154 -10.92 -12.28 14.39
N SER A 155 -12.16 -12.57 14.01
CA SER A 155 -12.71 -13.93 14.00
C SER A 155 -12.31 -14.73 12.74
N GLY A 156 -11.76 -14.06 11.73
CA GLY A 156 -11.34 -14.66 10.46
C GLY A 156 -12.37 -14.56 9.33
N GLY A 157 -13.54 -13.95 9.59
CA GLY A 157 -14.62 -13.78 8.61
C GLY A 157 -14.93 -12.32 8.25
N VAL A 158 -16.06 -12.16 7.58
CA VAL A 158 -16.68 -10.88 7.20
C VAL A 158 -18.02 -10.74 7.94
N ASN A 159 -18.41 -9.50 8.20
CA ASN A 159 -19.67 -9.16 8.85
C ASN A 159 -20.17 -7.83 8.29
N SER A 160 -21.19 -7.89 7.44
CA SER A 160 -21.84 -6.71 6.86
C SER A 160 -23.31 -6.64 7.25
N ARG A 161 -23.67 -7.17 8.44
CA ARG A 161 -25.01 -6.98 8.99
C ARG A 161 -25.25 -5.50 9.28
N PRO A 162 -26.43 -4.93 8.98
CA PRO A 162 -26.68 -3.50 9.14
C PRO A 162 -26.36 -2.93 10.54
N GLU A 163 -26.61 -3.71 11.60
CA GLU A 163 -26.25 -3.36 12.98
C GLU A 163 -24.73 -3.27 13.20
N HIS A 164 -23.95 -4.17 12.59
CA HIS A 164 -22.49 -4.12 12.65
C HIS A 164 -21.95 -2.93 11.84
N ILE A 165 -22.49 -2.69 10.65
CA ILE A 165 -22.11 -1.55 9.81
C ILE A 165 -22.28 -0.23 10.57
N ARG A 166 -23.41 -0.05 11.27
CA ARG A 166 -23.65 1.14 12.11
C ARG A 166 -22.65 1.21 13.25
N ALA A 167 -22.39 0.10 13.94
CA ALA A 167 -21.43 0.07 15.03
C ALA A 167 -20.00 0.43 14.57
N VAL A 168 -19.58 -0.08 13.40
CA VAL A 168 -18.29 0.27 12.79
C VAL A 168 -18.25 1.74 12.40
N ALA A 169 -19.29 2.28 11.77
CA ALA A 169 -19.36 3.69 11.41
C ALA A 169 -19.18 4.60 12.64
N GLU A 170 -19.93 4.35 13.72
CA GLU A 170 -19.82 5.09 14.98
C GLU A 170 -18.43 4.98 15.62
N ALA A 171 -17.80 3.81 15.55
CA ALA A 171 -16.46 3.60 16.07
C ALA A 171 -15.40 4.29 15.20
N SER A 172 -15.53 4.25 13.88
CA SER A 172 -14.65 4.92 12.93
C SER A 172 -14.73 6.44 13.07
N LEU A 173 -15.92 7.03 13.23
CA LEU A 173 -16.08 8.46 13.49
C LEU A 173 -15.28 8.93 14.72
N LYS A 174 -15.34 8.15 15.81
CA LYS A 174 -14.56 8.44 17.03
C LYS A 174 -13.05 8.37 16.79
N ARG A 175 -12.56 7.33 16.11
CA ARG A 175 -11.13 7.15 15.83
C ARG A 175 -10.60 8.20 14.86
N LEU A 176 -11.38 8.52 13.83
CA LEU A 176 -11.10 9.55 12.84
C LEU A 176 -11.29 10.98 13.38
N ARG A 177 -11.83 11.13 14.60
CA ARG A 177 -12.07 12.42 15.27
C ARG A 177 -12.87 13.39 14.39
N THR A 178 -13.94 12.89 13.78
CA THR A 178 -14.84 13.65 12.89
C THR A 178 -16.28 13.17 13.06
N ASP A 179 -17.23 13.99 12.65
CA ASP A 179 -18.67 13.72 12.61
C ASP A 179 -19.16 13.24 11.23
N VAL A 180 -18.29 13.20 10.22
CA VAL A 180 -18.62 12.75 8.86
C VAL A 180 -17.54 11.84 8.26
N ILE A 181 -17.98 10.74 7.65
CA ILE A 181 -17.18 9.90 6.74
C ILE A 181 -17.64 10.21 5.31
N ASP A 182 -16.75 10.75 4.47
CA ASP A 182 -17.12 11.18 3.11
C ASP A 182 -17.38 10.00 2.18
N LEU A 183 -16.56 8.95 2.32
CA LEU A 183 -16.72 7.71 1.57
C LEU A 183 -16.60 6.52 2.53
N PHE A 184 -17.73 5.88 2.81
CA PHE A 184 -17.80 4.67 3.64
C PHE A 184 -18.15 3.47 2.77
N TYR A 185 -17.22 2.53 2.59
CA TYR A 185 -17.40 1.47 1.63
C TYR A 185 -17.03 0.09 2.17
N GLN A 186 -17.70 -0.91 1.63
CA GLN A 186 -17.52 -2.30 2.06
C GLN A 186 -16.12 -2.79 1.62
N HIS A 187 -15.34 -3.26 2.60
CA HIS A 187 -13.96 -3.69 2.39
C HIS A 187 -13.90 -5.01 1.63
N ARG A 188 -14.80 -5.92 1.97
CA ARG A 188 -15.04 -7.21 1.32
C ARG A 188 -16.52 -7.48 1.39
N VAL A 189 -17.04 -8.04 0.32
CA VAL A 189 -18.41 -8.53 0.26
C VAL A 189 -18.63 -9.56 1.38
N ASP A 190 -19.86 -9.64 1.89
CA ASP A 190 -20.29 -10.64 2.87
C ASP A 190 -21.32 -11.56 2.22
N PRO A 191 -20.96 -12.81 1.88
CA PRO A 191 -21.83 -13.74 1.15
C PRO A 191 -22.99 -14.28 2.01
N SER A 192 -23.02 -13.95 3.31
CA SER A 192 -24.14 -14.30 4.19
C SER A 192 -25.25 -13.24 4.19
N VAL A 193 -25.07 -12.16 3.43
CA VAL A 193 -26.04 -11.11 3.11
C VAL A 193 -26.29 -11.20 1.60
N PRO A 194 -27.54 -11.35 1.11
CA PRO A 194 -27.83 -11.81 -0.26
C PRO A 194 -27.07 -11.07 -1.38
N ILE A 195 -26.62 -11.87 -2.36
CA ILE A 195 -25.83 -11.54 -3.56
C ILE A 195 -26.01 -10.11 -4.10
N GLU A 196 -24.99 -9.43 -4.58
CA GLU A 196 -23.61 -9.80 -4.91
C GLU A 196 -22.76 -10.47 -3.79
N ASP A 197 -22.35 -11.75 -3.96
CA ASP A 197 -21.83 -12.71 -2.93
C ASP A 197 -20.35 -13.05 -3.20
N VAL A 198 -19.45 -12.73 -2.27
CA VAL A 198 -18.00 -12.96 -2.33
C VAL A 198 -17.42 -13.07 -0.91
N PRO A 199 -16.78 -14.18 -0.50
CA PRO A 199 -16.08 -14.29 0.78
C PRO A 199 -14.80 -13.43 0.95
N GLY A 200 -14.69 -12.76 2.09
CA GLY A 200 -13.49 -12.03 2.49
C GLY A 200 -12.31 -12.92 2.89
N TYR A 201 -11.10 -12.44 2.58
CA TYR A 201 -9.84 -13.07 2.96
C TYR A 201 -8.79 -12.02 3.39
N THR A 202 -7.92 -12.47 4.29
CA THR A 202 -6.72 -11.84 4.86
C THR A 202 -5.78 -11.30 3.77
N ASP A 203 -4.86 -10.40 4.13
CA ASP A 203 -3.92 -9.80 3.20
C ASP A 203 -3.14 -10.82 2.33
N TYR A 204 -3.31 -10.73 1.00
CA TYR A 204 -2.95 -11.77 0.03
C TYR A 204 -1.65 -11.49 -0.72
N ARG A 205 -0.99 -10.33 -0.52
CA ARG A 205 0.16 -9.92 -1.34
C ARG A 205 1.38 -10.82 -1.13
N LEU A 206 1.66 -11.22 0.11
CA LEU A 206 2.76 -12.16 0.44
C LEU A 206 2.58 -13.57 -0.15
N THR A 207 1.39 -13.86 -0.64
CA THR A 207 0.97 -15.16 -1.18
C THR A 207 0.36 -15.00 -2.57
N ASN A 208 0.54 -13.83 -3.20
CA ASN A 208 -0.01 -13.56 -4.51
C ASN A 208 0.74 -14.42 -5.54
N PRO A 209 0.05 -15.21 -6.38
CA PRO A 209 0.71 -16.04 -7.38
C PRO A 209 1.66 -15.24 -8.28
N ARG A 210 1.38 -13.97 -8.58
CA ARG A 210 2.26 -13.10 -9.39
C ARG A 210 3.61 -12.79 -8.75
N PHE A 211 3.73 -12.95 -7.42
CA PHE A 211 4.93 -12.63 -6.64
C PHE A 211 5.72 -13.87 -6.21
N THR A 212 5.45 -15.05 -6.77
CA THR A 212 6.39 -16.18 -6.67
C THR A 212 7.68 -15.83 -7.42
N ALA A 213 8.82 -16.41 -7.00
CA ALA A 213 10.11 -16.14 -7.66
C ALA A 213 10.07 -16.43 -9.17
N GLU A 214 9.38 -17.50 -9.56
CA GLU A 214 9.15 -17.87 -10.96
C GLU A 214 8.33 -16.82 -11.70
N ASN A 215 7.18 -16.41 -11.15
CA ASN A 215 6.31 -15.44 -11.81
C ASN A 215 6.88 -14.02 -11.81
N ILE A 216 7.68 -13.63 -10.81
CA ILE A 216 8.45 -12.38 -10.85
C ILE A 216 9.40 -12.38 -12.06
N LYS A 217 10.13 -13.48 -12.28
CA LYS A 217 11.02 -13.61 -13.42
C LYS A 217 10.24 -13.60 -14.74
N ALA A 218 9.12 -14.32 -14.81
CA ALA A 218 8.28 -14.41 -16.01
C ALA A 218 7.57 -13.08 -16.33
N ASN A 219 7.23 -12.27 -15.32
CA ASN A 219 6.58 -10.97 -15.45
C ASN A 219 7.57 -9.81 -15.66
N MET A 220 8.88 -10.08 -15.69
CA MET A 220 9.90 -9.05 -15.92
C MET A 220 9.71 -8.23 -17.21
N PRO A 221 9.16 -8.77 -18.32
CA PRO A 221 8.85 -7.96 -19.51
C PRO A 221 7.94 -6.76 -19.22
N LEU A 222 7.02 -6.85 -18.25
CA LEU A 222 6.18 -5.72 -17.86
C LEU A 222 7.01 -4.59 -17.23
N VAL A 223 7.98 -4.94 -16.39
CA VAL A 223 8.91 -3.97 -15.77
C VAL A 223 9.84 -3.37 -16.83
N VAL A 224 10.28 -4.16 -17.80
CA VAL A 224 11.08 -3.68 -18.93
C VAL A 224 10.29 -2.66 -19.75
N LEU A 225 9.04 -2.96 -20.10
CA LEU A 225 8.16 -2.03 -20.80
C LEU A 225 8.01 -0.71 -20.04
N LEU A 226 7.73 -0.76 -18.73
CA LEU A 226 7.62 0.43 -17.90
C LEU A 226 8.92 1.25 -17.88
N ARG A 227 10.08 0.59 -17.84
CA ARG A 227 11.40 1.26 -17.87
C ARG A 227 11.68 1.92 -19.21
N GLU A 228 11.32 1.29 -20.33
CA GLU A 228 11.48 1.88 -21.65
C GLU A 228 10.62 3.13 -21.80
N TRP A 229 9.35 3.08 -21.38
CA TRP A 229 8.46 4.24 -21.42
C TRP A 229 8.88 5.34 -20.43
N ALA A 230 9.39 4.95 -19.27
CA ALA A 230 9.98 5.86 -18.28
C ALA A 230 11.13 6.66 -18.89
N GLN A 231 12.03 6.00 -19.63
CA GLN A 231 13.11 6.67 -20.36
C GLN A 231 12.57 7.61 -21.45
N ARG A 232 11.58 7.17 -22.24
CA ARG A 232 10.98 8.01 -23.30
C ARG A 232 10.32 9.29 -22.77
N LYS A 233 9.84 9.26 -21.53
CA LYS A 233 9.04 10.32 -20.90
C LYS A 233 9.79 11.10 -19.81
N ASP A 234 11.07 10.80 -19.59
CA ASP A 234 11.87 11.35 -18.48
C ASP A 234 11.15 11.24 -17.13
N ALA A 235 10.65 10.04 -16.85
CA ALA A 235 9.83 9.73 -15.68
C ALA A 235 10.33 8.44 -15.02
N THR A 236 9.80 8.10 -13.84
CA THR A 236 10.08 6.80 -13.20
C THR A 236 9.08 5.72 -13.65
N PRO A 237 9.42 4.43 -13.54
CA PRO A 237 8.46 3.36 -13.84
C PRO A 237 7.16 3.43 -13.03
N ALA A 238 7.23 3.91 -11.78
CA ALA A 238 6.05 4.12 -10.93
C ALA A 238 5.16 5.24 -11.49
N GLN A 239 5.78 6.36 -11.90
CA GLN A 239 5.07 7.46 -12.54
C GLN A 239 4.39 7.06 -13.85
N ILE A 240 5.05 6.24 -14.68
CA ILE A 240 4.44 5.70 -15.91
C ILE A 240 3.20 4.86 -15.60
N ALA A 241 3.29 3.98 -14.59
CA ALA A 241 2.16 3.14 -14.20
C ALA A 241 0.98 3.97 -13.69
N LEU A 242 1.24 4.97 -12.84
CA LEU A 242 0.21 5.88 -12.31
C LEU A 242 -0.38 6.76 -13.42
N ALA A 243 0.45 7.35 -14.29
CA ALA A 243 0.00 8.15 -15.43
C ALA A 243 -0.85 7.34 -16.40
N TRP A 244 -0.50 6.08 -16.65
CA TRP A 244 -1.31 5.16 -17.45
C TRP A 244 -2.69 4.91 -16.83
N LEU A 245 -2.77 4.71 -15.50
CA LEU A 245 -4.05 4.58 -14.78
C LEU A 245 -4.89 5.86 -14.90
N LEU A 246 -4.26 7.02 -14.68
CA LEU A 246 -4.90 8.32 -14.78
C LEU A 246 -5.45 8.60 -16.18
N ALA A 247 -4.81 8.07 -17.23
CA ALA A 247 -5.21 8.24 -18.62
C ALA A 247 -6.45 7.41 -19.03
N GLN A 248 -6.83 6.37 -18.26
CA GLN A 248 -7.92 5.47 -18.68
C GLN A 248 -9.29 6.15 -18.62
N LYS A 249 -9.61 6.82 -17.51
CA LYS A 249 -10.88 7.54 -17.28
C LYS A 249 -10.70 8.69 -16.28
N PRO A 250 -11.48 9.78 -16.40
CA PRO A 250 -11.37 10.95 -15.52
C PRO A 250 -11.83 10.70 -14.06
N TRP A 251 -12.59 9.62 -13.81
CA TRP A 251 -13.05 9.23 -12.46
C TRP A 251 -12.17 8.17 -11.78
N ILE A 252 -11.02 7.81 -12.37
CA ILE A 252 -10.05 6.93 -11.72
C ILE A 252 -9.14 7.77 -10.83
N VAL A 253 -9.10 7.44 -9.55
CA VAL A 253 -8.27 8.10 -8.54
C VAL A 253 -7.40 7.03 -7.87
N PRO A 254 -6.13 6.84 -8.30
CA PRO A 254 -5.22 5.93 -7.62
C PRO A 254 -4.88 6.46 -6.22
N ILE A 255 -4.68 5.52 -5.29
CA ILE A 255 -4.35 5.79 -3.87
C ILE A 255 -3.07 5.03 -3.48
N PRO A 256 -1.91 5.32 -4.11
CA PRO A 256 -0.66 4.70 -3.72
C PRO A 256 -0.38 4.97 -2.24
N GLY A 257 0.22 3.99 -1.56
CA GLY A 257 0.57 4.08 -0.16
C GLY A 257 2.08 4.15 0.02
N THR A 258 2.54 5.08 0.85
CA THR A 258 3.97 5.27 1.13
C THR A 258 4.20 5.70 2.56
N THR A 259 5.37 5.35 3.11
CA THR A 259 5.89 5.84 4.39
C THR A 259 7.14 6.70 4.21
N ASN A 260 7.41 7.15 2.98
CA ASN A 260 8.61 7.90 2.60
C ASN A 260 8.21 9.12 1.76
N LEU A 261 8.75 10.28 2.14
CA LEU A 261 8.44 11.57 1.51
C LEU A 261 8.91 11.64 0.04
N GLN A 262 10.06 11.05 -0.29
CA GLN A 262 10.56 11.01 -1.67
C GLN A 262 9.66 10.15 -2.56
N HIS A 263 9.16 9.02 -2.06
CA HIS A 263 8.17 8.23 -2.81
C HIS A 263 6.84 8.97 -2.96
N LEU A 264 6.43 9.76 -1.95
CA LEU A 264 5.26 10.64 -2.09
C LEU A 264 5.48 11.64 -3.23
N ASP A 265 6.64 12.32 -3.26
CA ASP A 265 6.99 13.25 -4.34
C ASP A 265 7.01 12.55 -5.71
N GLU A 266 7.59 11.36 -5.78
CA GLU A 266 7.62 10.52 -6.99
C GLU A 266 6.21 10.19 -7.48
N ASP A 267 5.36 9.63 -6.61
CA ASP A 267 4.00 9.21 -6.94
C ASP A 267 3.16 10.41 -7.41
N LEU A 268 3.24 11.54 -6.71
CA LEU A 268 2.52 12.75 -7.08
C LEU A 268 3.03 13.36 -8.39
N GLY A 269 4.32 13.23 -8.69
CA GLY A 269 4.91 13.67 -9.96
C GLY A 269 4.31 12.96 -11.19
N ALA A 270 3.63 11.82 -11.02
CA ALA A 270 2.97 11.11 -12.12
C ALA A 270 1.92 11.96 -12.85
N VAL A 271 1.33 12.97 -12.20
CA VAL A 271 0.35 13.88 -12.82
C VAL A 271 0.97 14.76 -13.91
N GLN A 272 2.30 14.92 -13.92
CA GLN A 272 3.03 15.67 -14.95
C GLN A 272 3.32 14.82 -16.20
N VAL A 273 3.12 13.50 -16.11
CA VAL A 273 3.33 12.59 -17.23
C VAL A 273 2.01 12.42 -17.98
N SER A 274 1.98 12.88 -19.24
CA SER A 274 0.81 12.74 -20.11
C SER A 274 1.08 11.79 -21.27
N PHE A 275 0.05 10.99 -21.60
CA PHE A 275 0.00 10.20 -22.82
C PHE A 275 -0.87 10.92 -23.85
N SER A 276 -0.33 11.17 -25.04
CA SER A 276 -1.18 11.44 -26.21
C SER A 276 -2.00 10.20 -26.55
N ALA A 277 -3.07 10.37 -27.34
CA ALA A 277 -3.90 9.25 -27.77
C ALA A 277 -3.09 8.16 -28.51
N ALA A 278 -2.15 8.57 -29.36
CA ALA A 278 -1.28 7.66 -30.10
C ALA A 278 -0.31 6.90 -29.17
N GLU A 279 0.28 7.60 -28.19
CA GLU A 279 1.16 6.97 -27.21
C GLU A 279 0.42 6.00 -26.29
N LEU A 280 -0.78 6.35 -25.84
CA LEU A 280 -1.60 5.46 -25.02
C LEU A 280 -1.97 4.19 -25.79
N GLN A 281 -2.33 4.35 -27.07
CA GLN A 281 -2.61 3.22 -27.96
C GLN A 281 -1.36 2.34 -28.15
N ALA A 282 -0.19 2.94 -28.37
CA ALA A 282 1.06 2.22 -28.52
C ALA A 282 1.44 1.46 -27.24
N PHE A 283 1.40 2.12 -26.07
CA PHE A 283 1.66 1.50 -24.77
C PHE A 283 0.72 0.31 -24.54
N ASN A 284 -0.58 0.48 -24.80
CA ASN A 284 -1.57 -0.58 -24.63
C ASN A 284 -1.32 -1.76 -25.58
N ALA A 285 -0.93 -1.50 -26.82
CA ALA A 285 -0.61 -2.54 -27.81
C ALA A 285 0.69 -3.28 -27.49
N GLU A 286 1.67 -2.62 -26.86
CA GLU A 286 2.89 -3.26 -26.36
C GLU A 286 2.58 -4.09 -25.10
N ALA A 287 1.84 -3.52 -24.14
CA ALA A 287 1.44 -4.20 -22.91
C ALA A 287 0.57 -5.45 -23.17
N SER A 288 -0.34 -5.40 -24.15
CA SER A 288 -1.22 -6.53 -24.48
C SER A 288 -0.48 -7.75 -25.05
N LYS A 289 0.77 -7.59 -25.50
CA LYS A 289 1.61 -8.69 -25.98
C LYS A 289 2.29 -9.44 -24.82
N ILE A 290 2.29 -8.86 -23.62
CA ILE A 290 2.94 -9.43 -22.45
C ILE A 290 1.96 -10.38 -21.75
N VAL A 291 2.32 -11.66 -21.70
CA VAL A 291 1.58 -12.63 -20.88
C VAL A 291 1.95 -12.42 -19.43
N VAL A 292 0.96 -12.07 -18.60
CA VAL A 292 1.14 -11.96 -17.15
C VAL A 292 0.97 -13.34 -16.53
N HIS A 293 2.01 -13.81 -15.86
CA HIS A 293 2.07 -15.09 -15.19
C HIS A 293 1.64 -14.98 -13.73
N GLY A 294 0.88 -15.98 -13.29
CA GLY A 294 0.26 -16.01 -11.97
C GLY A 294 -1.11 -15.32 -11.97
N GLU A 295 -2.06 -15.98 -11.34
CA GLU A 295 -3.41 -15.45 -11.17
C GLU A 295 -3.41 -14.09 -10.47
N ARG A 296 -4.34 -13.21 -10.87
CA ARG A 296 -4.48 -11.87 -10.28
C ARG A 296 -4.60 -11.91 -8.77
N LEU A 297 -5.30 -12.93 -8.28
CA LEU A 297 -5.55 -13.24 -6.88
C LEU A 297 -5.29 -14.73 -6.67
N ARG A 298 -5.13 -15.19 -5.42
CA ARG A 298 -5.07 -16.63 -5.13
C ARG A 298 -6.37 -17.33 -5.55
N PRO A 299 -6.37 -18.64 -5.88
CA PRO A 299 -7.56 -19.34 -6.39
C PRO A 299 -8.84 -19.08 -5.59
N GLY A 300 -8.78 -19.18 -4.26
CA GLY A 300 -9.94 -18.93 -3.40
C GLY A 300 -10.44 -17.47 -3.34
N LEU A 301 -9.63 -16.49 -3.76
CA LEU A 301 -10.01 -15.08 -3.88
C LEU A 301 -10.29 -14.68 -5.35
N LEU A 302 -9.65 -15.35 -6.31
CA LEU A 302 -9.89 -15.17 -7.75
C LEU A 302 -11.31 -15.56 -8.11
N MET A 303 -11.79 -16.70 -7.58
CA MET A 303 -13.19 -17.15 -7.71
C MET A 303 -14.20 -16.11 -7.24
N LEU A 304 -13.75 -15.10 -6.49
CA LEU A 304 -14.58 -14.08 -5.86
C LEU A 304 -14.40 -12.71 -6.48
N SER A 305 -13.64 -12.62 -7.58
CA SER A 305 -13.23 -11.35 -8.16
C SER A 305 -13.77 -11.10 -9.56
N ASP A 306 -14.48 -12.08 -10.11
CA ASP A 306 -15.17 -12.05 -11.41
C ASP A 306 -16.64 -11.64 -11.26
N VAL A 307 -16.93 -10.67 -10.39
CA VAL A 307 -18.27 -10.10 -10.25
C VAL A 307 -18.38 -8.92 -11.21
N GLU A 308 -18.91 -9.17 -12.41
CA GLU A 308 -19.35 -8.09 -13.28
C GLU A 308 -20.60 -7.41 -12.69
N ALA A 309 -20.66 -6.08 -12.79
CA ALA A 309 -21.87 -5.35 -12.48
C ALA A 309 -23.03 -5.89 -13.34
N PRO A 310 -24.23 -6.09 -12.78
CA PRO A 310 -25.36 -6.56 -13.56
C PRO A 310 -25.59 -5.62 -14.77
N PRO A 311 -25.95 -6.17 -15.95
CA PRO A 311 -26.21 -5.34 -17.12
C PRO A 311 -27.29 -4.31 -16.76
N LYS A 312 -27.05 -3.05 -17.14
CA LYS A 312 -28.01 -1.96 -16.90
C LYS A 312 -29.37 -2.36 -17.49
N ARG A 313 -30.38 -2.43 -16.63
CA ARG A 313 -31.79 -2.58 -17.05
C ARG A 313 -32.30 -1.30 -17.69
#